data_AF-A0A354A252-F1
#
_entry.id   AF-A0A354A252-F1
#
_cell.length_a   1.000
_cell.length_b   1.000
_cell.length_c   1.000
_cell.angle_alpha   90.00
_cell.angle_beta   90.00
_cell.angle_gamma   90.00
#
_symmetry.space_group_name_H-M   'P 1'
#
loop_
_entity.id
_entity.type
_entity.pdbx_description
1 polymer ?
#
loop_
_entity_poly.entity_id
_entity_poly.type
_entity_poly.pdbx_seq_one_letter_code
_entity_poly.pdbx_strand_id
1 'polypeptide(L)'
;MLVWFLLYLICALIKGAIMKTTTYLFLSIVLLALVLASSMQAQAALQNLGTDSLGNRLIYDTDFDITWYDFTNTSANWQAQVDWALGLSVTFGSNVYDDWRLPTALNQNGSGPCGGYNCTGSEMGHLYYTELGNSSGGPLTNTGDFQHLLSGTYWSGTEYAGNTVFAWDLYTNGGYQGTISKTNPFSAVAVRPGLAVVPEPVSSALFIVGAATLGVRRLRNKFKK
;
A
#
# COMPACT_ATOMS: atom_id res chain seq x y z
N MET A 1 34.19 63.44 -13.60
CA MET A 1 33.58 62.97 -12.34
C MET A 1 32.25 62.23 -12.55
N LEU A 2 31.33 62.71 -13.40
CA LEU A 2 30.03 62.07 -13.67
C LEU A 2 30.08 60.65 -14.28
N VAL A 3 31.04 60.37 -15.17
CA VAL A 3 31.15 59.07 -15.85
C VAL A 3 31.50 57.92 -14.88
N TRP A 4 32.37 58.18 -13.91
CA TRP A 4 32.76 57.20 -12.89
C TRP A 4 31.63 56.90 -11.89
N PHE A 5 30.80 57.90 -11.58
CA PHE A 5 29.65 57.74 -10.70
C PHE A 5 28.54 56.89 -11.35
N LEU A 6 28.32 57.06 -12.66
CA LEU A 6 27.38 56.25 -13.44
C LEU A 6 27.82 54.77 -13.53
N LEU A 7 29.11 54.52 -13.79
CA LEU A 7 29.67 53.15 -13.82
C LEU A 7 29.55 52.44 -12.47
N TYR A 8 29.75 53.17 -11.36
CA TYR A 8 29.60 52.62 -10.02
C TYR A 8 28.15 52.24 -9.70
N LEU A 9 27.18 53.09 -10.07
CA LEU A 9 25.75 52.80 -9.90
C LEU A 9 25.29 51.62 -10.76
N ILE A 10 25.74 51.53 -12.02
CA ILE A 10 25.43 50.40 -12.91
C ILE A 10 26.03 49.11 -12.34
N CYS A 11 27.27 49.14 -11.87
CA CYS A 11 27.91 47.97 -11.27
C CYS A 11 27.21 47.53 -9.95
N ALA A 12 26.77 48.48 -9.13
CA ALA A 12 26.02 48.20 -7.89
C ALA A 12 24.61 47.62 -8.17
N LEU A 13 23.91 48.13 -9.19
CA LEU A 13 22.61 47.61 -9.64
C LEU A 13 22.72 46.21 -10.23
N ILE A 14 23.77 45.95 -11.04
CA ILE A 14 24.06 44.63 -11.60
C ILE A 14 24.40 43.64 -10.47
N LYS A 15 25.24 44.02 -9.50
CA LYS A 15 25.54 43.17 -8.32
C LYS A 15 24.30 42.87 -7.48
N GLY A 16 23.43 43.85 -7.22
CA GLY A 16 22.20 43.66 -6.46
C GLY A 16 21.17 42.77 -7.18
N ALA A 17 21.05 42.88 -8.50
CA ALA A 17 20.16 42.04 -9.31
C ALA A 17 20.67 40.61 -9.45
N ILE A 18 21.98 40.42 -9.63
CA ILE A 18 22.63 39.10 -9.63
C ILE A 18 22.43 38.45 -8.26
N MET A 19 22.74 39.13 -7.16
CA MET A 19 22.61 38.61 -5.80
C MET A 19 21.18 38.16 -5.47
N LYS A 20 20.15 38.95 -5.81
CA LYS A 20 18.74 38.54 -5.64
C LYS A 20 18.39 37.29 -6.46
N THR A 21 18.87 37.21 -7.70
CA THR A 21 18.62 36.07 -8.59
C THR A 21 19.31 34.81 -8.08
N THR A 22 20.53 34.92 -7.56
CA THR A 22 21.26 33.81 -6.94
C THR A 22 20.56 33.35 -5.65
N THR A 23 20.05 34.28 -4.82
CA THR A 23 19.27 33.92 -3.62
C THR A 23 17.99 33.16 -3.95
N TYR A 24 17.23 33.58 -4.97
CA TYR A 24 16.02 32.86 -5.40
C TYR A 24 16.34 31.48 -5.98
N LEU A 25 17.42 31.35 -6.75
CA LEU A 25 17.87 30.07 -7.29
C LEU A 25 18.29 29.11 -6.17
N PHE A 26 19.03 29.61 -5.19
CA PHE A 26 19.47 28.85 -4.03
C PHE A 26 18.29 28.40 -3.17
N LEU A 27 17.31 29.28 -2.91
CA LEU A 27 16.07 28.93 -2.22
C LEU A 27 15.28 27.85 -2.98
N SER A 28 15.18 27.94 -4.31
CA SER A 28 14.49 26.91 -5.10
C SER A 28 15.19 25.55 -5.08
N ILE A 29 16.53 25.52 -5.06
CA ILE A 29 17.32 24.29 -4.97
C ILE A 29 17.18 23.67 -3.57
N VAL A 30 17.20 24.48 -2.51
CA VAL A 30 17.00 24.02 -1.13
C VAL A 30 15.58 23.47 -0.94
N LEU A 31 14.56 24.11 -1.52
CA LEU A 31 13.18 23.61 -1.48
C LEU A 31 13.05 22.27 -2.21
N LEU A 32 13.70 22.13 -3.37
CA LEU A 32 13.72 20.88 -4.14
C LEU A 32 14.45 19.77 -3.36
N ALA A 33 15.57 20.09 -2.71
CA ALA A 33 16.32 19.14 -1.89
C ALA A 33 15.55 18.69 -0.64
N LEU A 34 14.80 19.59 0.01
CA LEU A 34 13.92 19.25 1.13
C LEU A 34 12.78 18.33 0.71
N VAL A 35 12.18 18.55 -0.47
CA VAL A 35 11.14 17.67 -1.04
C VAL A 35 11.70 16.29 -1.41
N LEU A 36 12.95 16.23 -1.90
CA LEU A 36 13.62 14.97 -2.20
C LEU A 36 14.09 14.23 -0.94
N ALA A 37 14.38 14.93 0.16
CA ALA A 37 14.80 14.33 1.43
C ALA A 37 13.64 13.74 2.24
N SER A 38 12.40 14.16 1.98
CA SER A 38 11.19 13.60 2.61
C SER A 38 10.74 12.24 2.07
N SER A 39 11.47 11.62 1.13
CA SER A 39 11.10 10.33 0.52
C SER A 39 11.66 9.10 1.24
N MET A 40 12.36 9.26 2.38
CA MET A 40 12.70 8.12 3.23
C MET A 40 11.47 7.72 4.06
N GLN A 41 10.47 7.16 3.39
CA GLN A 41 9.39 6.44 4.07
C GLN A 41 9.99 5.19 4.72
N ALA A 42 9.76 5.01 6.01
CA ALA A 42 9.86 3.68 6.60
C ALA A 42 8.86 2.81 5.82
N GLN A 43 9.33 1.80 5.09
CA GLN A 43 8.46 0.89 4.35
C GLN A 43 7.54 0.22 5.36
N ALA A 44 6.27 0.62 5.39
CA ALA A 44 5.24 -0.18 6.02
C ALA A 44 5.05 -1.41 5.14
N ALA A 45 5.19 -2.59 5.72
CA ALA A 45 5.01 -3.85 5.00
C ALA A 45 3.54 -4.02 4.54
N LEU A 46 2.58 -3.42 5.27
CA LEU A 46 1.22 -3.18 4.81
C LEU A 46 0.98 -1.71 4.46
N GLN A 47 0.41 -1.46 3.28
CA GLN A 47 0.06 -0.13 2.77
C GLN A 47 -1.42 -0.09 2.40
N ASN A 48 -2.21 0.71 3.12
CA ASN A 48 -3.59 0.98 2.74
C ASN A 48 -3.63 1.85 1.48
N LEU A 49 -4.13 1.29 0.38
CA LEU A 49 -4.23 1.96 -0.92
C LEU A 49 -5.45 2.87 -1.00
N GLY A 50 -6.47 2.60 -0.18
CA GLY A 50 -7.75 3.30 -0.18
C GLY A 50 -8.93 2.32 -0.16
N THR A 51 -10.12 2.86 -0.38
CA THR A 51 -11.38 2.10 -0.38
C THR A 51 -11.97 1.98 -1.78
N ASP A 52 -12.54 0.83 -2.09
CA ASP A 52 -13.34 0.60 -3.30
C ASP A 52 -14.70 1.34 -3.26
N SER A 53 -15.50 1.15 -4.31
CA SER A 53 -16.85 1.73 -4.40
C SER A 53 -17.84 1.20 -3.36
N LEU A 54 -17.54 0.07 -2.72
CA LEU A 54 -18.36 -0.56 -1.69
C LEU A 54 -17.90 -0.19 -0.26
N GLY A 55 -16.79 0.55 -0.14
CA GLY A 55 -16.20 0.98 1.13
C GLY A 55 -15.20 -0.01 1.72
N ASN A 56 -14.84 -1.08 1.02
CA ASN A 56 -13.86 -2.06 1.45
C ASN A 56 -12.44 -1.60 1.07
N ARG A 57 -11.47 -1.81 1.97
CA ARG A 57 -10.09 -1.36 1.74
C ARG A 57 -9.33 -2.33 0.86
N LEU A 58 -8.40 -1.79 0.07
CA LEU A 58 -7.36 -2.57 -0.59
C LEU A 58 -6.05 -2.30 0.15
N ILE A 59 -5.43 -3.34 0.69
CA ILE A 59 -4.23 -3.24 1.52
C ILE A 59 -3.11 -4.02 0.82
N TYR A 60 -2.08 -3.31 0.35
CA TYR A 60 -0.94 -3.91 -0.31
C TYR A 60 0.07 -4.42 0.72
N ASP A 61 0.50 -5.66 0.55
CA ASP A 61 1.58 -6.31 1.27
C ASP A 61 2.84 -6.29 0.40
N THR A 62 3.83 -5.50 0.81
CA THR A 62 5.07 -5.32 0.03
C THR A 62 6.02 -6.49 0.13
N ASP A 63 5.90 -7.32 1.17
CA ASP A 63 6.79 -8.46 1.39
C ASP A 63 6.40 -9.62 0.47
N PHE A 64 5.09 -9.83 0.31
CA PHE A 64 4.54 -10.92 -0.50
C PHE A 64 4.12 -10.50 -1.91
N ASP A 65 4.16 -9.19 -2.19
CA ASP A 65 3.70 -8.57 -3.45
C ASP A 65 2.26 -8.98 -3.78
N ILE A 66 1.37 -8.83 -2.80
CA ILE A 66 -0.06 -9.13 -2.92
C ILE A 66 -0.90 -7.99 -2.39
N THR A 67 -2.12 -7.83 -2.91
CA THR A 67 -3.12 -6.92 -2.34
C THR A 67 -4.22 -7.72 -1.67
N TRP A 68 -4.49 -7.43 -0.41
CA TRP A 68 -5.61 -7.94 0.37
C TRP A 68 -6.87 -7.12 0.10
N TYR A 69 -8.00 -7.81 0.00
CA TYR A 69 -9.32 -7.18 0.05
C TYR A 69 -9.85 -7.23 1.48
N ASP A 70 -9.97 -6.10 2.15
CA ASP A 70 -10.44 -5.98 3.53
C ASP A 70 -11.97 -6.19 3.61
N PHE A 71 -12.36 -7.43 3.38
CA PHE A 71 -13.72 -7.92 3.41
C PHE A 71 -13.71 -9.40 3.81
N THR A 72 -14.42 -9.72 4.88
CA THR A 72 -14.63 -11.11 5.29
C THR A 72 -15.93 -11.63 4.67
N ASN A 73 -15.80 -12.60 3.77
CA ASN A 73 -16.96 -13.26 3.20
C ASN A 73 -17.65 -14.15 4.24
N THR A 74 -18.97 -14.22 4.14
CA THR A 74 -19.81 -15.05 5.02
C THR A 74 -19.36 -16.51 4.96
N SER A 75 -19.42 -17.21 6.09
CA SER A 75 -18.96 -18.58 6.20
C SER A 75 -19.67 -19.53 5.23
N ALA A 76 -18.88 -20.33 4.51
CA ALA A 76 -19.35 -21.32 3.56
C ALA A 76 -18.35 -22.48 3.43
N ASN A 77 -18.75 -23.54 2.72
CA ASN A 77 -17.86 -24.65 2.41
C ASN A 77 -16.69 -24.18 1.52
N TRP A 78 -15.61 -24.95 1.49
CA TRP A 78 -14.37 -24.56 0.82
C TRP A 78 -14.57 -24.23 -0.66
N GLN A 79 -15.32 -25.07 -1.40
CA GLN A 79 -15.52 -24.84 -2.83
C GLN A 79 -16.30 -23.55 -3.09
N ALA A 80 -17.34 -23.27 -2.31
CA ALA A 80 -18.10 -22.03 -2.43
C ALA A 80 -17.24 -20.78 -2.17
N GLN A 81 -16.24 -20.88 -1.29
CA GLN A 81 -15.31 -19.78 -1.01
C GLN A 81 -14.29 -19.58 -2.13
N VAL A 82 -13.81 -20.69 -2.71
CA VAL A 82 -12.96 -20.64 -3.91
C VAL A 82 -13.74 -20.00 -5.07
N ASP A 83 -14.96 -20.44 -5.33
CA ASP A 83 -15.81 -19.92 -6.40
C ASP A 83 -16.16 -18.44 -6.18
N TRP A 84 -16.43 -18.04 -4.93
CA TRP A 84 -16.64 -16.63 -4.57
C TRP A 84 -15.43 -15.77 -4.90
N ALA A 85 -14.23 -16.19 -4.49
CA ALA A 85 -13.02 -15.41 -4.73
C ALA A 85 -12.71 -15.32 -6.23
N LEU A 86 -12.87 -16.42 -6.98
CA LEU A 86 -12.67 -16.44 -8.44
C LEU A 86 -13.69 -15.60 -9.21
N GLY A 87 -14.91 -15.45 -8.69
CA GLY A 87 -15.96 -14.60 -9.26
C GLY A 87 -15.92 -13.15 -8.80
N LEU A 88 -15.00 -12.79 -7.90
CA LEU A 88 -14.93 -11.46 -7.32
C LEU A 88 -14.39 -10.46 -8.34
N SER A 89 -15.07 -9.31 -8.47
CA SER A 89 -14.64 -8.21 -9.33
C SER A 89 -14.73 -6.91 -8.55
N VAL A 90 -13.57 -6.29 -8.30
CA VAL A 90 -13.44 -5.09 -7.47
C VAL A 90 -13.07 -3.91 -8.34
N THR A 91 -13.91 -2.87 -8.31
CA THR A 91 -13.64 -1.60 -8.98
C THR A 91 -12.91 -0.66 -8.03
N PHE A 92 -11.70 -0.25 -8.39
CA PHE A 92 -10.89 0.65 -7.59
C PHE A 92 -10.19 1.70 -8.47
N GLY A 93 -10.49 2.97 -8.22
CA GLY A 93 -10.13 4.05 -9.13
C GLY A 93 -10.83 3.91 -10.49
N SER A 94 -10.06 3.84 -11.56
CA SER A 94 -10.56 3.62 -12.93
C SER A 94 -10.37 2.19 -13.43
N ASN A 95 -9.87 1.30 -12.57
CA ASN A 95 -9.53 -0.07 -12.91
C ASN A 95 -10.52 -1.05 -12.27
N VAL A 96 -10.69 -2.19 -12.93
CA VAL A 96 -11.43 -3.34 -12.42
C VAL A 96 -10.43 -4.48 -12.25
N TYR A 97 -10.43 -5.10 -11.07
CA TYR A 97 -9.58 -6.23 -10.73
C TYR A 97 -10.46 -7.46 -10.51
N ASP A 98 -10.25 -8.50 -11.31
CA ASP A 98 -11.01 -9.75 -11.34
C ASP A 98 -10.11 -11.00 -11.16
N ASP A 99 -8.86 -10.79 -10.76
CA ASP A 99 -7.82 -11.79 -10.56
C ASP A 99 -7.67 -12.21 -9.08
N TRP A 100 -8.79 -12.26 -8.36
CA TRP A 100 -8.85 -12.58 -6.94
C TRP A 100 -8.82 -14.09 -6.68
N ARG A 101 -8.21 -14.46 -5.55
CA ARG A 101 -8.16 -15.84 -5.06
C ARG A 101 -8.17 -15.87 -3.53
N LEU A 102 -8.37 -17.06 -2.98
CA LEU A 102 -8.09 -17.29 -1.57
C LEU A 102 -6.57 -17.25 -1.30
N PRO A 103 -6.16 -16.90 -0.07
CA PRO A 103 -4.77 -16.97 0.35
C PRO A 103 -4.21 -18.38 0.30
N THR A 104 -2.92 -18.54 0.00
CA THR A 104 -2.24 -19.84 -0.01
C THR A 104 -1.63 -20.17 1.35
N ALA A 105 -1.70 -21.44 1.73
CA ALA A 105 -1.01 -22.00 2.89
C ALA A 105 0.43 -22.41 2.56
N LEU A 106 0.81 -22.39 1.28
CA LEU A 106 2.19 -22.62 0.84
C LEU A 106 3.08 -21.43 1.20
N ASN A 107 4.35 -21.73 1.44
CA ASN A 107 5.38 -20.70 1.60
C ASN A 107 5.63 -19.99 0.26
N GLN A 108 6.17 -18.77 0.29
CA GLN A 108 6.48 -17.99 -0.92
C GLN A 108 7.45 -18.70 -1.89
N ASN A 109 8.31 -19.60 -1.38
CA ASN A 109 9.19 -20.45 -2.17
C ASN A 109 8.51 -21.74 -2.70
N GLY A 110 7.20 -21.90 -2.51
CA GLY A 110 6.41 -23.06 -2.91
C GLY A 110 6.48 -24.27 -1.97
N SER A 111 7.25 -24.21 -0.88
CA SER A 111 7.34 -25.30 0.10
C SER A 111 6.17 -25.31 1.10
N GLY A 112 6.09 -26.36 1.93
CA GLY A 112 5.04 -26.53 2.93
C GLY A 112 3.79 -27.23 2.36
N PRO A 113 2.59 -26.98 2.92
CA PRO A 113 2.31 -26.05 4.02
C PRO A 113 2.86 -26.48 5.39
N CYS A 114 3.11 -25.50 6.26
CA CYS A 114 3.39 -25.72 7.70
C CYS A 114 2.08 -26.00 8.45
N GLY A 115 2.10 -26.90 9.42
CA GLY A 115 0.95 -27.16 10.30
C GLY A 115 1.28 -26.87 11.76
N GLY A 116 0.35 -26.25 12.48
CA GLY A 116 0.53 -25.82 13.87
C GLY A 116 0.57 -24.31 14.03
N TYR A 117 1.30 -23.85 15.04
CA TYR A 117 1.50 -22.44 15.35
C TYR A 117 2.81 -21.91 14.73
N ASN A 118 2.92 -20.58 14.64
CA ASN A 118 4.10 -19.88 14.11
C ASN A 118 4.44 -20.26 12.65
N CYS A 119 3.44 -20.64 11.86
CA CYS A 119 3.58 -20.87 10.44
C CYS A 119 3.61 -19.53 9.69
N THR A 120 4.75 -18.84 9.70
CA THR A 120 4.87 -17.47 9.15
C THR A 120 5.13 -17.40 7.64
N GLY A 121 5.28 -18.54 6.96
CA GLY A 121 5.62 -18.56 5.53
C GLY A 121 4.41 -18.51 4.59
N SER A 122 3.23 -18.96 5.05
CA SER A 122 1.95 -18.83 4.32
C SER A 122 1.45 -17.40 4.30
N GLU A 123 0.62 -17.01 3.33
CA GLU A 123 0.06 -15.65 3.25
C GLU A 123 -0.72 -15.25 4.51
N MET A 124 -1.66 -16.08 4.97
CA MET A 124 -2.43 -15.79 6.19
C MET A 124 -1.59 -15.84 7.47
N GLY A 125 -0.63 -16.77 7.53
CA GLY A 125 0.26 -16.88 8.68
C GLY A 125 1.27 -15.73 8.77
N HIS A 126 1.81 -15.28 7.63
CA HIS A 126 2.65 -14.08 7.54
C HIS A 126 1.87 -12.84 7.96
N LEU A 127 0.66 -12.66 7.43
CA LEU A 127 -0.24 -11.58 7.85
C LEU A 127 -0.47 -11.62 9.38
N TYR A 128 -0.83 -12.78 9.92
CA TYR A 128 -1.17 -12.90 11.34
C TYR A 128 0.02 -12.62 12.27
N TYR A 129 1.16 -13.26 12.02
CA TYR A 129 2.32 -13.26 12.91
C TYR A 129 3.31 -12.15 12.64
N THR A 130 3.62 -11.89 11.36
CA THR A 130 4.66 -10.94 10.97
C THR A 130 4.08 -9.54 10.84
N GLU A 131 3.06 -9.37 10.01
CA GLU A 131 2.50 -8.06 9.70
C GLU A 131 1.71 -7.47 10.86
N LEU A 132 0.81 -8.27 11.42
CA LEU A 132 -0.05 -7.86 12.52
C LEU A 132 0.58 -8.12 13.89
N GLY A 133 1.68 -8.87 13.99
CA GLY A 133 2.37 -9.10 15.26
C GLY A 133 1.52 -9.83 16.32
N ASN A 134 0.53 -10.63 15.92
CA ASN A 134 -0.26 -11.40 16.88
C ASN A 134 0.57 -12.57 17.45
N SER A 135 0.24 -12.98 18.67
CA SER A 135 0.97 -14.03 19.39
C SER A 135 0.34 -15.41 19.22
N SER A 136 1.16 -16.44 19.15
CA SER A 136 0.70 -17.84 19.14
C SER A 136 -0.13 -18.17 20.39
N GLY A 137 -1.28 -18.80 20.19
CA GLY A 137 -2.22 -19.15 21.26
C GLY A 137 -2.98 -17.95 21.84
N GLY A 138 -2.78 -16.75 21.29
CA GLY A 138 -3.50 -15.54 21.68
C GLY A 138 -4.73 -15.27 20.79
N PRO A 139 -5.65 -14.38 21.23
CA PRO A 139 -6.73 -13.93 20.37
C PRO A 139 -6.21 -13.04 19.24
N LEU A 140 -7.04 -12.80 18.23
CA LEU A 140 -6.77 -11.77 17.22
C LEU A 140 -6.89 -10.39 17.87
N THR A 141 -5.77 -9.85 18.36
CA THR A 141 -5.71 -8.57 19.07
C THR A 141 -5.31 -7.39 18.20
N ASN A 142 -4.56 -7.65 17.13
CA ASN A 142 -4.11 -6.64 16.19
C ASN A 142 -4.61 -6.99 14.79
N THR A 143 -5.28 -6.04 14.16
CA THR A 143 -5.76 -6.12 12.78
C THR A 143 -5.14 -5.03 11.90
N GLY A 144 -4.28 -4.17 12.43
CA GLY A 144 -3.64 -3.10 11.68
C GLY A 144 -4.67 -2.23 10.96
N ASP A 145 -4.50 -2.07 9.65
CA ASP A 145 -5.42 -1.30 8.79
C ASP A 145 -6.69 -2.05 8.38
N PHE A 146 -6.81 -3.34 8.69
CA PHE A 146 -7.99 -4.13 8.39
C PHE A 146 -9.14 -3.75 9.34
N GLN A 147 -10.29 -3.41 8.75
CA GLN A 147 -11.53 -3.09 9.45
C GLN A 147 -12.52 -4.26 9.46
N HIS A 148 -12.39 -5.18 8.51
CA HIS A 148 -13.29 -6.31 8.34
C HIS A 148 -12.60 -7.65 8.55
N LEU A 149 -11.36 -7.68 9.08
CA LEU A 149 -10.73 -8.92 9.55
C LEU A 149 -11.28 -9.31 10.92
N LEU A 150 -12.09 -10.36 10.94
CA LEU A 150 -12.77 -10.84 12.15
C LEU A 150 -12.05 -12.03 12.80
N SER A 151 -12.26 -12.21 14.10
CA SER A 151 -11.82 -13.42 14.81
C SER A 151 -12.63 -14.64 14.36
N GLY A 152 -11.97 -15.69 13.88
CA GLY A 152 -12.62 -16.86 13.28
C GLY A 152 -11.65 -17.79 12.56
N THR A 153 -12.20 -18.72 11.78
CA THR A 153 -11.42 -19.60 10.90
C THR A 153 -11.57 -19.11 9.46
N TYR A 154 -10.45 -19.03 8.74
CA TYR A 154 -10.40 -18.63 7.35
C TYR A 154 -9.88 -19.76 6.48
N TRP A 155 -10.56 -19.98 5.36
CA TRP A 155 -10.08 -20.91 4.36
C TRP A 155 -8.84 -20.41 3.64
N SER A 156 -7.90 -21.32 3.42
CA SER A 156 -6.88 -21.17 2.39
C SER A 156 -7.36 -21.77 1.07
N GLY A 157 -6.89 -21.22 -0.05
CA GLY A 157 -7.05 -21.82 -1.38
C GLY A 157 -6.23 -23.11 -1.59
N THR A 158 -5.46 -23.55 -0.59
CA THR A 158 -4.63 -24.75 -0.68
C THR A 158 -5.39 -26.01 -0.25
N GLU A 159 -5.57 -26.95 -1.18
CA GLU A 159 -6.08 -28.29 -0.89
C GLU A 159 -5.02 -29.14 -0.17
N TYR A 160 -5.44 -30.04 0.72
CA TYR A 160 -4.51 -30.96 1.36
C TYR A 160 -4.14 -32.12 0.42
N ALA A 161 -2.89 -32.14 -0.06
CA ALA A 161 -2.42 -33.14 -1.02
C ALA A 161 -2.52 -34.59 -0.54
N GLY A 162 -2.46 -34.84 0.77
CA GLY A 162 -2.59 -36.19 1.34
C GLY A 162 -4.01 -36.73 1.32
N ASN A 163 -5.02 -35.86 1.27
CA ASN A 163 -6.43 -36.23 1.16
C ASN A 163 -7.27 -35.02 0.71
N THR A 164 -7.79 -35.08 -0.52
CA THR A 164 -8.51 -33.99 -1.20
C THR A 164 -9.89 -33.68 -0.59
N VAL A 165 -10.35 -34.47 0.38
CA VAL A 165 -11.53 -34.16 1.22
C VAL A 165 -11.24 -32.98 2.17
N PHE A 166 -9.96 -32.72 2.45
CA PHE A 166 -9.52 -31.67 3.37
C PHE A 166 -8.89 -30.50 2.61
N ALA A 167 -8.97 -29.31 3.21
CA ALA A 167 -8.25 -28.12 2.78
C ALA A 167 -7.59 -27.45 3.99
N TRP A 168 -6.63 -26.58 3.70
CA TRP A 168 -5.94 -25.82 4.73
C TRP A 168 -6.79 -24.64 5.22
N ASP A 169 -6.68 -24.35 6.51
CA ASP A 169 -7.34 -23.25 7.18
C ASP A 169 -6.40 -22.58 8.19
N LEU A 170 -6.70 -21.33 8.51
CA LEU A 170 -6.06 -20.62 9.61
C LEU A 170 -7.10 -20.13 10.61
N TYR A 171 -6.92 -20.53 11.86
CA TYR A 171 -7.72 -20.10 13.00
C TYR A 171 -7.10 -18.87 13.64
N THR A 172 -7.69 -17.69 13.43
CA THR A 172 -7.15 -16.40 13.89
C THR A 172 -7.27 -16.22 15.40
N ASN A 173 -8.16 -16.96 16.07
CA ASN A 173 -8.23 -16.99 17.54
C ASN A 173 -7.24 -18.01 18.14
N GLY A 174 -5.97 -17.87 17.78
CA GLY A 174 -4.88 -18.72 18.25
C GLY A 174 -3.70 -18.77 17.27
N GLY A 175 -3.92 -18.41 16.01
CA GLY A 175 -2.92 -18.47 14.94
C GLY A 175 -2.61 -19.90 14.48
N TYR A 176 -3.49 -20.87 14.73
CA TYR A 176 -3.25 -22.26 14.34
C TYR A 176 -3.56 -22.46 12.86
N GLN A 177 -2.59 -22.95 12.10
CA GLN A 177 -2.77 -23.40 10.72
C GLN A 177 -2.94 -24.92 10.68
N GLY A 178 -4.00 -25.39 10.04
CA GLY A 178 -4.37 -26.80 10.03
C GLY A 178 -5.04 -27.24 8.75
N THR A 179 -5.50 -28.49 8.76
CA THR A 179 -6.33 -29.06 7.70
C THR A 179 -7.66 -29.51 8.26
N ILE A 180 -8.73 -29.26 7.53
CA ILE A 180 -10.08 -29.58 7.98
C ILE A 180 -11.01 -29.90 6.80
N SER A 181 -12.11 -30.61 7.07
CA SER A 181 -13.04 -31.07 6.03
C SER A 181 -13.60 -29.89 5.25
N LYS A 182 -13.54 -29.97 3.91
CA LYS A 182 -14.05 -28.94 2.99
C LYS A 182 -15.53 -28.63 3.14
N THR A 183 -16.29 -29.51 3.80
CA THR A 183 -17.73 -29.32 4.07
C THR A 183 -18.03 -28.32 5.18
N ASN A 184 -17.03 -27.94 5.98
CA ASN A 184 -17.24 -27.05 7.12
C ASN A 184 -17.49 -25.60 6.67
N PRO A 185 -18.34 -24.85 7.38
CA PRO A 185 -18.60 -23.46 7.05
C PRO A 185 -17.55 -22.54 7.71
N PHE A 186 -16.58 -22.05 6.94
CA PHE A 186 -15.61 -21.05 7.39
C PHE A 186 -15.59 -19.82 6.50
N SER A 187 -15.13 -18.72 7.06
CA SER A 187 -15.02 -17.44 6.37
C SER A 187 -13.87 -17.45 5.38
N ALA A 188 -13.82 -16.42 4.54
CA ALA A 188 -12.72 -16.22 3.60
C ALA A 188 -12.41 -14.73 3.48
N VAL A 189 -11.16 -14.45 3.15
CA VAL A 189 -10.68 -13.15 2.70
C VAL A 189 -10.04 -13.38 1.32
N ALA A 190 -10.07 -12.37 0.45
CA ALA A 190 -9.50 -12.49 -0.89
C ALA A 190 -8.17 -11.75 -1.00
N VAL A 191 -7.26 -12.30 -1.81
CA VAL A 191 -6.00 -11.68 -2.20
C VAL A 191 -5.84 -11.72 -3.71
N ARG A 192 -5.06 -10.79 -4.25
CA ARG A 192 -4.65 -10.75 -5.66
C ARG A 192 -3.17 -10.42 -5.78
N PRO A 193 -2.49 -10.81 -6.88
CA PRO A 193 -1.08 -10.48 -7.08
C PRO A 193 -0.87 -8.99 -7.36
N GLY A 194 0.24 -8.46 -6.85
CA GLY A 194 0.73 -7.12 -7.11
C GLY A 194 -0.08 -6.00 -6.47
N LEU A 195 0.38 -4.79 -6.72
CA LEU A 195 -0.21 -3.54 -6.25
C LEU A 195 -1.49 -3.19 -7.03
N ALA A 196 -2.60 -2.94 -6.33
CA ALA A 196 -3.77 -2.29 -6.94
C ALA A 196 -3.52 -0.78 -7.03
N VAL A 197 -3.25 -0.28 -8.23
CA VAL A 197 -2.82 1.11 -8.42
C VAL A 197 -4.03 2.04 -8.38
N VAL A 198 -4.01 3.01 -7.46
CA VAL A 198 -4.79 4.24 -7.58
C VAL A 198 -4.17 5.07 -8.70
N PRO A 199 -4.92 5.54 -9.70
CA PRO A 199 -4.40 6.54 -10.63
C PRO A 199 -3.93 7.77 -9.82
N GLU A 200 -2.62 7.90 -9.62
CA GLU A 200 -2.03 9.11 -9.08
C GLU A 200 -2.47 10.27 -9.96
N PRO A 201 -3.04 11.35 -9.42
CA PRO A 201 -3.11 12.59 -10.15
C PRO A 201 -1.68 13.14 -10.16
N VAL A 202 -0.83 12.62 -11.05
CA VAL A 202 0.44 13.26 -11.43
C VAL A 202 0.16 14.71 -11.85
N SER A 203 -1.06 14.97 -12.33
CA SER A 203 -1.68 16.27 -12.53
C SER A 203 -1.62 17.20 -11.31
N SER A 204 -1.79 16.72 -10.08
CA SER A 204 -1.81 17.55 -8.86
C SER A 204 -0.41 18.07 -8.51
N ALA A 205 0.60 17.20 -8.55
CA ALA A 205 1.99 17.61 -8.30
C ALA A 205 2.50 18.56 -9.40
N LEU A 206 2.23 18.26 -10.67
CA LEU A 206 2.51 19.17 -11.79
C LEU A 206 1.73 20.49 -11.68
N PHE A 207 0.49 20.46 -11.21
CA PHE A 207 -0.33 21.65 -11.02
C PHE A 207 0.20 22.52 -9.89
N ILE A 208 0.60 21.94 -8.75
CA ILE A 208 1.19 22.68 -7.62
C ILE A 208 2.53 23.29 -8.04
N VAL A 209 3.40 22.53 -8.69
CA VAL A 209 4.68 23.02 -9.21
C VAL A 209 4.47 24.09 -10.29
N GLY A 210 3.51 23.88 -11.19
CA GLY A 210 3.12 24.85 -12.23
C GLY A 210 2.55 26.15 -11.64
N ALA A 211 1.68 26.06 -10.64
CA ALA A 211 1.10 27.22 -9.96
C ALA A 211 2.16 27.99 -9.16
N ALA A 212 3.06 27.29 -8.45
CA ALA A 212 4.15 27.89 -7.70
C ALA A 212 5.14 28.62 -8.62
N THR A 213 5.54 28.00 -9.73
CA THR A 213 6.45 28.62 -10.71
C THR A 213 5.84 29.87 -11.38
N LEU A 214 4.55 29.84 -11.71
CA LEU A 214 3.84 31.00 -12.24
C LEU A 214 3.68 32.12 -11.20
N GLY A 215 3.42 31.77 -9.93
CA GLY A 215 3.37 32.72 -8.81
C GLY A 215 4.69 33.47 -8.61
N VAL A 216 5.81 32.74 -8.61
CA VAL A 216 7.17 33.31 -8.51
C VAL A 216 7.46 34.23 -9.70
N ARG A 217 7.07 33.84 -10.92
CA ARG A 217 7.27 34.68 -12.12
C ARG A 217 6.50 36.00 -12.05
N ARG A 218 5.25 35.97 -11.54
CA ARG A 218 4.43 37.20 -11.35
C ARG A 218 5.06 38.14 -10.32
N LEU A 219 5.53 37.62 -9.19
CA LEU A 219 6.20 38.43 -8.17
C LEU A 219 7.47 39.08 -8.73
N ARG A 220 8.29 38.34 -9.48
CA ARG A 220 9.51 38.88 -10.12
C ARG A 220 9.23 40.06 -11.06
N ASN A 221 8.12 40.02 -11.79
CA ASN A 221 7.75 41.09 -12.72
C ASN A 221 7.22 42.34 -12.00
N LYS A 222 6.67 42.19 -10.78
CA LYS A 222 6.15 43.30 -9.98
C LYS A 222 7.27 44.15 -9.37
N PHE A 223 8.43 43.57 -9.09
CA PHE A 223 9.61 44.25 -8.54
C PHE A 223 10.57 44.80 -9.61
N LYS A 224 10.24 44.65 -10.91
CA LYS A 224 10.99 45.25 -12.04
C LYS A 224 10.37 46.55 -12.56
N LYS A 225 9.20 46.95 -12.05
CA LYS A 225 8.64 48.30 -12.19
C LYS A 225 9.07 49.12 -10.98
#